data_AF-A0A6F8YY06-F1
#
_entry.id   AF-A0A6F8YY06-F1
#
_cell.length_a   1.000
_cell.length_b   1.000
_cell.length_c   1.000
_cell.angle_alpha   90.00
_cell.angle_beta   90.00
_cell.angle_gamma   90.00
#
_symmetry.space_group_name_H-M   'P 1'
#
loop_
_entity.id
_entity.type
_entity.pdbx_description
1 polymer ?
#
loop_
_entity_poly.entity_id
_entity_poly.type
_entity_poly.pdbx_seq_one_letter_code
_entity_poly.pdbx_strand_id
1 'polypeptide(L)' 'MTQSGPAVTARNAGYNGTIAPGGTASFGFQGTHGGTNQPPTGWALNGSPCTT' A
#
# COMPACT_ATOMS: atom_id res chain seq x y z
N MET A 1 -3.60 5.79 7.13
CA MET A 1 -4.16 4.90 6.08
C MET A 1 -5.57 5.34 5.82
N THR A 2 -5.98 5.45 4.56
CA THR A 2 -7.34 5.88 4.18
C THR A 2 -7.91 4.90 3.17
N GLN A 3 -9.21 4.65 3.23
CA GLN A 3 -9.92 3.77 2.30
C GLN A 3 -11.06 4.53 1.62
N SER A 4 -11.22 4.33 0.33
CA SER A 4 -12.35 4.82 -0.46
C SER A 4 -12.88 3.67 -1.31
N GLY A 5 -14.02 3.08 -0.91
CA GLY A 5 -14.52 1.85 -1.52
C GLY A 5 -13.48 0.72 -1.43
N PRO A 6 -13.12 0.05 -2.53
CA PRO A 6 -12.06 -0.98 -2.54
C PRO A 6 -10.64 -0.40 -2.55
N ALA A 7 -10.48 0.90 -2.81
CA ALA A 7 -9.17 1.52 -2.92
C ALA A 7 -8.60 1.86 -1.54
N VAL A 8 -7.34 1.47 -1.32
CA VAL A 8 -6.61 1.69 -0.07
C VAL A 8 -5.38 2.54 -0.34
N THR A 9 -5.20 3.61 0.43
CA THR A 9 -4.02 4.47 0.37
C THR A 9 -3.24 4.39 1.67
N ALA A 10 -2.03 3.83 1.57
CA ALA A 10 -1.00 3.92 2.59
C ALA A 10 -0.15 5.16 2.33
N ARG A 11 0.03 6.01 3.36
CA ARG A 11 0.98 7.13 3.34
C ARG A 11 2.11 6.81 4.29
N ASN A 12 3.31 7.28 3.98
CA ASN A 12 4.46 7.15 4.86
C ASN A 12 4.18 7.82 6.22
N ALA A 13 4.83 7.32 7.26
CA ALA A 13 4.77 7.87 8.63
C ALA A 13 5.78 9.02 8.85
N GLY A 14 6.20 9.70 7.78
CA GLY A 14 7.29 10.67 7.81
C GLY A 14 8.66 10.01 7.73
N TYR A 15 9.05 9.23 8.76
CA TYR A 15 10.39 8.64 8.88
C TYR A 15 10.75 7.64 7.78
N ASN A 16 9.76 7.00 7.16
CA ASN A 16 9.92 6.04 6.05
C ASN A 16 9.50 6.65 4.70
N GLY A 17 9.53 7.99 4.56
CA GLY A 17 9.12 8.68 3.33
C GLY A 17 10.10 8.56 2.18
N THR A 18 11.38 8.36 2.47
CA THR A 18 12.43 8.26 1.44
C THR A 18 12.80 6.80 1.26
N ILE A 19 12.50 6.27 0.07
CA ILE A 19 12.97 4.95 -0.37
C ILE A 19 14.08 5.20 -1.39
N ALA A 20 15.32 4.86 -1.03
CA ALA A 20 16.44 4.96 -1.96
C ALA A 20 16.25 3.98 -3.14
N PRO A 21 16.92 4.20 -4.30
CA PRO A 21 16.91 3.22 -5.39
C PRO A 21 17.34 1.84 -4.89
N GLY A 22 16.52 0.81 -5.14
CA GLY A 22 16.73 -0.55 -4.63
C GLY A 22 16.47 -0.74 -3.13
N GLY A 23 16.02 0.29 -2.42
CA GLY A 23 15.63 0.22 -1.02
C GLY A 23 14.22 -0.34 -0.82
N THR A 24 13.92 -0.73 0.42
CA THR A 24 12.64 -1.31 0.81
C THR A 24 12.05 -0.55 1.98
N ALA A 25 10.75 -0.25 1.91
CA ALA A 25 9.97 0.18 3.06
C ALA A 25 8.82 -0.80 3.28
N SER A 26 8.60 -1.15 4.55
CA SER A 26 7.55 -2.09 4.95
C SER A 26 6.51 -1.38 5.81
N PHE A 27 5.25 -1.76 5.63
CA PHE A 27 4.14 -1.33 6.48
C PHE A 27 3.13 -2.47 6.61
N GLY A 28 2.31 -2.40 7.66
CA GLY A 28 1.25 -3.38 7.92
C GLY A 28 -0.02 -2.68 8.36
N PHE A 29 -1.15 -3.34 8.15
CA PHE A 29 -2.45 -2.89 8.65
C PHE A 29 -3.31 -4.09 9.02
N GLN A 30 -4.22 -3.88 9.97
CA GLN A 30 -5.27 -4.83 10.28
C GLN A 30 -6.56 -4.35 9.65
N GLY A 31 -7.29 -5.25 8.99
CA GLY A 31 -8.59 -4.97 8.39
C GLY A 31 -9.60 -6.07 8.72
N THR A 32 -10.88 -5.73 8.74
CA THR A 32 -11.99 -6.68 8.89
C THR A 32 -12.58 -6.97 7.51
N HIS A 33 -12.76 -8.24 7.15
CA HIS A 33 -13.39 -8.64 5.89
C HIS A 33 -14.60 -9.53 6.15
N GLY A 34 -15.70 -9.29 5.43
CA GLY A 34 -16.93 -10.08 5.54
C GLY A 34 -17.09 -11.16 4.44
N GLY A 35 -16.13 -11.27 3.52
CA GLY A 35 -16.18 -12.17 2.37
C GLY A 35 -14.79 -12.56 1.88
N THR A 36 -14.64 -12.95 0.61
CA THR A 36 -13.34 -13.34 0.03
C THR A 36 -12.35 -12.18 0.03
N ASN A 37 -11.16 -12.41 0.62
CA ASN A 37 -10.06 -11.46 0.63
C ASN A 37 -9.03 -11.85 -0.45
N GLN A 38 -9.24 -11.39 -1.68
CA GLN A 38 -8.28 -11.65 -2.77
C GLN A 38 -7.11 -10.67 -2.69
N PRO A 39 -5.88 -11.13 -2.99
CA PRO A 39 -4.73 -10.24 -3.05
C PRO A 39 -4.95 -9.14 -4.11
N PRO A 40 -4.56 -7.89 -3.84
CA PRO A 40 -4.66 -6.82 -4.82
C PRO A 40 -3.74 -7.10 -6.03
N THR A 41 -4.28 -6.92 -7.24
CA THR A 41 -3.57 -7.15 -8.51
C THR A 41 -2.90 -5.90 -9.07
N GLY A 42 -3.16 -4.72 -8.47
CA GLY A 42 -2.61 -3.44 -8.93
C GLY A 42 -2.15 -2.59 -7.76
N TRP A 43 -0.94 -2.07 -7.88
CA TRP A 43 -0.30 -1.21 -6.88
C TRP A 43 0.32 -0.01 -7.58
N ALA A 44 0.33 1.14 -6.90
CA ALA A 44 1.05 2.31 -7.38
C ALA A 44 1.78 2.99 -6.22
N LEU A 45 3.06 3.30 -6.44
CA LEU A 45 3.87 4.10 -5.53
C LEU A 45 3.96 5.52 -6.10
N ASN A 46 3.44 6.51 -5.36
CA ASN A 46 3.40 7.92 -5.78
C ASN A 46 2.80 8.11 -7.19
N GLY A 47 1.82 7.28 -7.57
CA GLY A 47 1.19 7.30 -8.89
C GLY A 47 1.91 6.50 -9.98
N SER A 48 3.12 5.99 -9.73
CA SER A 48 3.80 5.07 -10.64
C SER A 48 3.30 3.64 -10.40
N PRO A 49 2.80 2.93 -11.43
CA PRO A 49 2.40 1.53 -11.28
C PRO A 49 3.60 0.66 -10.88
N CYS A 50 3.37 -0.25 -9.93
CA CYS A 50 4.36 -1.22 -9.49
C CYS A 50 3.98 -2.61 -9.99
N THR A 51 4.99 -3.40 -10.37
CA THR A 51 4.85 -4.82 -10.68
C THR A 51 5.33 -5.65 -9.50
N THR A 52 4.65 -6.76 -9.24
CA THR A 52 5.04 -7.77 -8.24
C THR A 52 6.21 -8.63 -8.71
#